data_AF-A0A971DWQ7-F1
#
_entry.id   AF-A0A971DWQ7-F1
#
_cell.length_a   1.000
_cell.length_b   1.000
_cell.length_c   1.000
_cell.angle_alpha   90.00
_cell.angle_beta   90.00
_cell.angle_gamma   90.00
#
_symmetry.space_group_name_H-M   'P 1'
#
loop_
_entity.id
_entity.type
_entity.pdbx_description
1 polymer ?
#
loop_
_entity_poly.entity_id
_entity_poly.type
_entity_poly.pdbx_seq_one_letter_code
_entity_poly.pdbx_strand_id
1 'polypeptide(L)'
;MNKYKKYGQFYKNHPKGWFFYRINLIKCYSTYNFLTPSFKGEKNVAGSLKRVLKELLEPVRIYKRKIRSNISQTEDLAETVIGRGTNIRGNIFSESILLIEGEVRGNIDCNNAVIVRGKVVGDIKCESAEIDKGYIEGNLNVADKLTIKQGSRIVGQVTGGCIEVSGRVKGDIKARRSIILHNNAYVFGDAVASIVSIGTGAYLEGTVII
;
A
#
# COMPACT_ATOMS: atom_id res chain seq x y z
N MET A 1 -44.06 23.68 -12.41
CA MET A 1 -44.02 22.43 -11.64
C MET A 1 -43.32 21.33 -12.46
N ASN A 2 -42.23 20.77 -11.92
CA ASN A 2 -41.56 19.49 -12.25
C ASN A 2 -41.30 19.06 -13.72
N LYS A 3 -40.04 19.23 -14.16
CA LYS A 3 -39.32 18.22 -14.99
C LYS A 3 -37.91 17.85 -14.49
N TYR A 4 -37.38 18.52 -13.46
CA TYR A 4 -36.01 18.30 -12.97
C TYR A 4 -35.84 17.18 -11.92
N LYS A 5 -36.93 16.55 -11.45
CA LYS A 5 -36.83 15.47 -10.44
C LYS A 5 -36.49 14.08 -10.99
N LYS A 6 -36.42 13.87 -12.32
CA LYS A 6 -36.15 12.54 -12.89
C LYS A 6 -34.68 12.18 -13.12
N TYR A 7 -33.75 13.13 -13.04
CA TYR A 7 -32.32 12.84 -13.26
C TYR A 7 -31.56 12.42 -11.99
N GLY A 8 -32.09 12.67 -10.80
CA GLY A 8 -31.42 12.34 -9.53
C GLY A 8 -31.51 10.87 -9.10
N GLN A 9 -32.40 10.07 -9.70
CA GLN A 9 -32.62 8.68 -9.28
C GLN A 9 -31.88 7.64 -10.11
N PHE A 10 -31.22 8.03 -11.21
CA PHE A 10 -30.40 7.10 -12.02
C PHE A 10 -28.98 6.88 -11.49
N TYR A 11 -28.57 7.61 -10.43
CA TYR A 11 -27.19 7.61 -9.92
C TYR A 11 -26.89 6.61 -8.80
N LYS A 12 -27.83 5.72 -8.45
CA LYS A 12 -27.61 4.79 -7.33
C LYS A 12 -27.02 3.42 -7.68
N ASN A 13 -27.05 2.94 -8.93
CA ASN A 13 -26.84 1.50 -9.18
C ASN A 13 -25.80 1.06 -10.21
N HIS A 14 -24.86 1.90 -10.70
CA HIS A 14 -23.79 1.39 -11.58
C HIS A 14 -22.39 2.01 -11.33
N PRO A 15 -21.37 1.22 -10.94
CA PRO A 15 -20.00 1.70 -10.71
C PRO A 15 -19.20 2.01 -11.98
N LYS A 16 -19.78 1.81 -13.19
CA LYS A 16 -19.06 1.99 -14.47
C LYS A 16 -19.27 3.35 -15.17
N GLY A 17 -20.11 4.25 -14.61
CA GLY A 17 -20.41 5.56 -15.20
C GLY A 17 -19.44 6.69 -14.83
N TRP A 18 -18.60 6.51 -13.81
CA TRP A 18 -17.73 7.58 -13.27
C TRP A 18 -16.56 7.97 -14.18
N PHE A 19 -16.10 7.05 -15.03
CA PHE A 19 -14.97 7.32 -15.93
C PHE A 19 -15.37 8.20 -17.13
N PHE A 20 -16.60 8.08 -17.61
CA PHE A 20 -17.10 8.87 -18.74
C PHE A 20 -17.33 10.35 -18.39
N TYR A 21 -17.75 10.65 -17.16
CA TYR A 21 -17.94 12.04 -16.71
C TYR A 21 -16.62 12.79 -16.46
N ARG A 22 -15.57 12.05 -16.06
CA ARG A 22 -14.21 12.60 -15.82
C ARG A 22 -13.56 13.15 -17.10
N ILE A 23 -13.84 12.52 -18.24
CA ILE A 23 -13.37 12.98 -19.56
C ILE A 23 -14.25 14.12 -20.08
N ASN A 24 -15.57 14.08 -19.86
CA ASN A 24 -16.47 15.13 -20.35
C ASN A 24 -16.33 16.49 -19.61
N LEU A 25 -16.02 16.51 -18.32
CA LEU A 25 -15.78 17.77 -17.59
C LEU A 25 -14.46 18.45 -18.00
N ILE A 26 -13.41 17.66 -18.25
CA ILE A 26 -12.11 18.18 -18.72
C ILE A 26 -12.21 18.61 -20.19
N LYS A 27 -12.93 17.83 -21.03
CA LYS A 27 -13.24 18.25 -22.41
C LYS A 27 -14.05 19.54 -22.39
N CYS A 28 -15.14 19.64 -21.63
CA CYS A 28 -15.91 20.90 -21.51
C CYS A 28 -15.07 22.10 -21.09
N TYR A 29 -14.13 21.94 -20.15
CA TYR A 29 -13.25 23.04 -19.71
C TYR A 29 -12.24 23.45 -20.79
N SER A 30 -11.68 22.48 -21.51
CA SER A 30 -10.80 22.73 -22.66
C SER A 30 -11.55 23.39 -23.82
N THR A 31 -12.78 22.96 -24.13
CA THR A 31 -13.60 23.57 -25.20
C THR A 31 -14.05 24.98 -24.82
N TYR A 32 -14.30 25.26 -23.53
CA TYR A 32 -14.64 26.60 -23.05
C TYR A 32 -13.46 27.59 -23.20
N ASN A 33 -12.23 27.13 -22.94
CA ASN A 33 -11.04 27.95 -23.19
C ASN A 33 -10.71 28.12 -24.69
N PHE A 34 -11.17 27.22 -25.56
CA PHE A 34 -10.91 27.29 -27.01
C PHE A 34 -11.95 28.10 -27.80
N LEU A 35 -13.20 28.19 -27.32
CA LEU A 35 -14.30 28.90 -28.02
C LEU A 35 -14.45 30.39 -27.65
N THR A 36 -13.52 30.96 -26.87
CA THR A 36 -13.61 32.36 -26.42
C THR A 36 -12.99 33.45 -27.32
N PRO A 37 -12.46 33.22 -28.55
CA PRO A 37 -12.11 34.36 -29.41
C PRO A 37 -13.28 35.07 -30.11
N SER A 38 -14.48 34.46 -30.25
CA SER A 38 -15.52 34.97 -31.18
C SER A 38 -16.90 35.31 -30.62
N PHE A 39 -17.09 35.44 -29.30
CA PHE A 39 -18.36 35.95 -28.74
C PHE A 39 -18.15 37.28 -27.99
N LYS A 40 -18.00 38.37 -28.76
CA LYS A 40 -18.16 39.75 -28.29
C LYS A 40 -19.64 40.11 -28.34
N GLY A 41 -20.34 39.97 -27.23
CA GLY A 41 -21.67 40.60 -27.06
C GLY A 41 -22.68 39.81 -26.24
N GLU A 42 -22.42 39.55 -24.96
CA GLU A 42 -23.48 39.33 -23.95
C GLU A 42 -22.84 39.27 -22.54
N LYS A 43 -22.73 40.42 -21.87
CA LYS A 43 -22.04 40.58 -20.58
C LYS A 43 -22.71 39.84 -19.40
N ASN A 44 -23.98 39.45 -19.53
CA ASN A 44 -24.77 38.87 -18.44
C ASN A 44 -24.66 37.34 -18.32
N VAL A 45 -24.39 36.64 -19.42
CA VAL A 45 -24.31 35.17 -19.43
C VAL A 45 -22.98 34.68 -18.86
N ALA A 46 -21.89 35.41 -19.15
CA ALA A 46 -20.55 35.12 -18.62
C ALA A 46 -20.45 35.26 -17.09
N GLY A 47 -21.22 36.18 -16.48
CA GLY A 47 -21.29 36.36 -15.02
C GLY A 47 -22.03 35.24 -14.31
N SER A 48 -23.17 34.82 -14.86
CA SER A 48 -23.97 33.70 -14.34
C SER A 48 -23.24 32.37 -14.49
N LEU A 49 -22.57 32.12 -15.62
CA LEU A 49 -21.74 30.93 -15.82
C LEU A 49 -20.54 30.89 -14.87
N LYS A 50 -19.90 32.03 -14.57
CA LYS A 50 -18.82 32.12 -13.56
C LYS A 50 -19.31 31.80 -12.14
N ARG A 51 -20.53 32.18 -11.76
CA ARG A 51 -21.11 31.81 -10.45
C ARG A 51 -21.39 30.32 -10.35
N VAL A 52 -21.99 29.74 -11.38
CA VAL A 52 -22.30 28.29 -11.43
C VAL A 52 -21.01 27.46 -11.47
N LEU A 53 -19.99 27.88 -12.22
CA LEU A 53 -18.66 27.24 -12.22
C LEU A 53 -18.00 27.34 -10.84
N LYS A 54 -18.13 28.46 -10.13
CA LYS A 54 -17.58 28.62 -8.78
C LYS A 54 -18.27 27.68 -7.80
N GLU A 55 -19.61 27.59 -7.80
CA GLU A 55 -20.40 26.66 -6.98
C GLU A 55 -20.07 25.19 -7.24
N LEU A 56 -19.79 24.81 -8.49
CA LEU A 56 -19.43 23.43 -8.86
C LEU A 56 -17.95 23.10 -8.59
N LEU A 57 -17.07 24.10 -8.53
CA LEU A 57 -15.64 23.92 -8.23
C LEU A 57 -15.32 23.90 -6.73
N GLU A 58 -16.17 24.49 -5.89
CA GLU A 58 -16.03 24.48 -4.43
C GLU A 58 -15.96 23.06 -3.81
N PRO A 59 -16.84 22.09 -4.15
CA PRO A 59 -16.76 20.73 -3.60
C PRO A 59 -15.51 19.98 -4.07
N VAL A 60 -14.98 20.26 -5.27
CA VAL A 60 -13.71 19.69 -5.74
C VAL A 60 -12.52 20.26 -4.96
N ARG A 61 -12.58 21.54 -4.58
CA ARG A 61 -11.55 22.21 -3.78
C ARG A 61 -11.51 21.66 -2.35
N ILE A 62 -12.69 21.41 -1.77
CA ILE A 62 -12.84 20.75 -0.46
C ILE A 62 -12.32 19.30 -0.54
N TYR A 63 -12.66 18.56 -1.60
CA TYR A 63 -12.20 17.19 -1.79
C TYR A 63 -10.68 17.10 -2.02
N LYS A 64 -10.08 18.02 -2.79
CA LYS A 64 -8.62 18.13 -2.93
C LYS A 64 -7.92 18.48 -1.62
N ARG A 65 -8.54 19.32 -0.77
CA ARG A 65 -8.03 19.61 0.59
C ARG A 65 -8.13 18.39 1.49
N LYS A 66 -9.22 17.63 1.42
CA LYS A 66 -9.45 16.42 2.21
C LYS A 66 -8.52 15.27 1.80
N ILE A 67 -8.17 15.18 0.51
CA ILE A 67 -7.12 14.28 0.02
C ILE A 67 -5.75 14.73 0.54
N ARG A 68 -5.43 16.04 0.47
CA ARG A 68 -4.17 16.56 1.04
C ARG A 68 -4.07 16.36 2.56
N SER A 69 -5.17 16.47 3.30
CA SER A 69 -5.17 16.26 4.75
C SER A 69 -4.99 14.79 5.13
N ASN A 70 -5.50 13.86 4.31
CA ASN A 70 -5.26 12.43 4.50
C ASN A 70 -3.85 12.01 4.06
N ILE A 71 -3.24 12.74 3.10
CA ILE A 71 -1.83 12.56 2.70
C ILE A 71 -0.88 13.16 3.74
N SER A 72 -1.30 14.14 4.53
CA SER A 72 -0.49 14.70 5.63
C SER A 72 -0.58 13.91 6.96
N GLN A 73 -1.20 12.72 6.96
CA GLN A 73 -1.16 11.78 8.09
C GLN A 73 -0.15 10.65 7.88
N THR A 74 0.50 10.56 6.72
CA THR A 74 1.88 10.07 6.72
C THR A 74 2.68 11.21 7.33
N GLU A 75 2.94 11.13 8.63
CA GLU A 75 4.04 11.86 9.24
C GLU A 75 5.24 11.77 8.28
N ASP A 76 6.05 12.82 8.17
CA ASP A 76 7.38 12.75 7.58
C ASP A 76 8.23 11.78 8.42
N LEU A 77 7.87 10.49 8.41
CA LEU A 77 8.63 9.41 9.00
C LEU A 77 9.90 9.37 8.18
N ALA A 78 10.95 9.95 8.74
CA ALA A 78 12.27 9.94 8.15
C ALA A 78 12.63 8.49 7.82
N GLU A 79 12.69 8.19 6.53
CA GLU A 79 13.09 6.89 6.03
C GLU A 79 14.61 6.81 6.13
N THR A 80 15.10 5.84 6.89
CA THR A 80 16.54 5.55 6.92
C THR A 80 16.83 4.49 5.86
N VAL A 81 17.64 4.84 4.87
CA VAL A 81 18.00 3.95 3.77
C VAL A 81 19.43 3.44 3.94
N ILE A 82 19.58 2.13 4.08
CA ILE A 82 20.86 1.42 4.02
C ILE A 82 21.06 0.99 2.58
N GLY A 83 21.74 1.85 1.81
CA GLY A 83 21.91 1.68 0.37
C GLY A 83 22.76 0.45 -0.02
N ARG A 84 22.67 0.09 -1.31
CA ARG A 84 23.52 -0.93 -1.92
C ARG A 84 25.01 -0.59 -1.75
N GLY A 85 25.83 -1.60 -1.48
CA GLY A 85 27.28 -1.43 -1.23
C GLY A 85 27.63 -1.11 0.22
N THR A 86 26.65 -0.83 1.08
CA THR A 86 26.87 -0.65 2.51
C THR A 86 26.85 -2.00 3.22
N ASN A 87 27.85 -2.24 4.08
CA ASN A 87 27.92 -3.40 4.97
C ASN A 87 27.94 -2.91 6.42
N ILE A 88 26.88 -3.21 7.17
CA ILE A 88 26.77 -2.88 8.59
C ILE A 88 27.08 -4.13 9.40
N ARG A 89 27.99 -3.98 10.37
CA ARG A 89 28.32 -5.03 11.35
C ARG A 89 28.02 -4.50 12.75
N GLY A 90 27.00 -5.03 13.38
CA GLY A 90 26.48 -4.56 14.66
C GLY A 90 24.96 -4.49 14.67
N ASN A 91 24.41 -4.10 15.81
CA ASN A 91 22.96 -4.01 16.00
C ASN A 91 22.43 -2.65 15.53
N ILE A 92 21.22 -2.65 14.98
CA ILE A 92 20.51 -1.46 14.50
C ILE A 92 19.29 -1.25 15.38
N PHE A 93 19.11 -0.02 15.86
CA PHE A 93 17.94 0.42 16.59
C PHE A 93 17.31 1.60 15.85
N SER A 94 16.03 1.52 15.53
CA SER A 94 15.30 2.59 14.83
C SER A 94 13.89 2.75 15.38
N GLU A 95 13.43 3.99 15.46
CA GLU A 95 12.04 4.30 15.80
C GLU A 95 11.20 4.61 14.55
N SER A 96 11.86 4.81 13.40
CA SER A 96 11.22 5.14 12.11
C SER A 96 11.32 3.98 11.10
N ILE A 97 10.92 4.23 9.86
CA ILE A 97 10.97 3.25 8.76
C ILE A 97 12.42 2.99 8.35
N LEU A 98 12.80 1.71 8.25
CA LEU A 98 14.10 1.25 7.76
C LEU A 98 13.97 0.58 6.39
N LEU A 99 14.68 1.09 5.38
CA LEU A 99 14.84 0.43 4.08
C LEU A 99 16.25 -0.14 3.95
N ILE A 100 16.36 -1.45 3.77
CA ILE A 100 17.62 -2.17 3.71
C ILE A 100 17.85 -2.71 2.30
N GLU A 101 18.71 -2.05 1.53
CA GLU A 101 19.16 -2.51 0.22
C GLU A 101 20.59 -3.09 0.26
N GLY A 102 21.35 -2.84 1.32
CA GLY A 102 22.71 -3.34 1.56
C GLY A 102 22.79 -4.68 2.31
N GLU A 103 23.92 -4.93 2.98
CA GLU A 103 24.12 -6.09 3.86
C GLU A 103 24.16 -5.65 5.32
N VAL A 104 23.38 -6.30 6.18
CA VAL A 104 23.39 -6.10 7.63
C VAL A 104 23.73 -7.41 8.31
N ARG A 105 24.74 -7.39 9.19
CA ARG A 105 25.12 -8.50 10.07
C ARG A 105 24.99 -8.06 11.52
N GLY A 106 23.93 -8.53 12.16
CA GLY A 106 23.55 -8.14 13.51
C GLY A 106 22.04 -8.02 13.64
N ASN A 107 21.57 -7.73 14.85
CA ASN A 107 20.16 -7.70 15.16
C ASN A 107 19.56 -6.34 14.84
N ILE A 108 18.30 -6.33 14.41
CA ILE A 108 17.56 -5.12 14.05
C ILE A 108 16.34 -5.02 14.96
N ASP A 109 16.26 -3.98 15.80
CA ASP A 109 15.06 -3.64 16.57
C ASP A 109 14.48 -2.33 16.03
N CYS A 110 13.29 -2.40 15.44
CA CYS A 110 12.67 -1.29 14.75
C CYS A 110 11.22 -1.13 15.22
N ASN A 111 10.89 -0.03 15.89
CA ASN A 111 9.56 0.13 16.48
C ASN A 111 8.43 0.32 15.44
N ASN A 112 8.77 0.59 14.17
CA ASN A 112 7.81 0.81 13.10
C ASN A 112 7.97 -0.25 11.99
N ALA A 113 8.27 0.16 10.75
CA ALA A 113 8.31 -0.72 9.60
C ALA A 113 9.74 -0.99 9.09
N VAL A 114 10.01 -2.23 8.67
CA VAL A 114 11.25 -2.62 8.00
C VAL A 114 10.95 -3.13 6.59
N ILE A 115 11.64 -2.59 5.59
CA ILE A 115 11.58 -3.04 4.20
C ILE A 115 12.94 -3.64 3.84
N VAL A 116 12.99 -4.93 3.51
CA VAL A 116 14.24 -5.63 3.18
C VAL A 116 14.30 -5.98 1.70
N ARG A 117 15.26 -5.40 0.99
CA ARG A 117 15.65 -5.72 -0.40
C ARG A 117 17.06 -6.28 -0.54
N GLY A 118 17.85 -6.20 0.53
CA GLY A 118 19.23 -6.66 0.59
C GLY A 118 19.38 -7.99 1.35
N LYS A 119 20.52 -8.13 2.04
CA LYS A 119 20.84 -9.30 2.84
C LYS A 119 20.87 -8.95 4.32
N VAL A 120 20.16 -9.68 5.15
CA VAL A 120 20.21 -9.55 6.62
C VAL A 120 20.59 -10.89 7.23
N VAL A 121 21.60 -10.88 8.09
CA VAL A 121 22.01 -12.03 8.90
C VAL A 121 21.94 -11.60 10.36
N GLY A 122 20.96 -12.13 11.08
CA GLY A 122 20.61 -11.72 12.43
C GLY A 122 19.10 -11.70 12.65
N ASP A 123 18.69 -11.45 13.89
CA ASP A 123 17.28 -11.43 14.26
C ASP A 123 16.68 -10.04 13.98
N ILE A 124 15.45 -10.01 13.47
CA ILE A 124 14.71 -8.78 13.18
C ILE A 124 13.48 -8.72 14.05
N LYS A 125 13.30 -7.63 14.77
CA LYS A 125 12.12 -7.32 15.56
C LYS A 125 11.51 -6.02 15.08
N CYS A 126 10.23 -6.05 14.69
CA CYS A 126 9.54 -4.83 14.28
C CYS A 126 8.01 -4.90 14.40
N GLU A 127 7.34 -3.77 14.19
CA GLU A 127 5.87 -3.73 14.15
C GLU A 127 5.34 -4.31 12.83
N SER A 128 5.90 -3.85 11.71
CA SER A 128 5.54 -4.32 10.36
C SER A 128 6.78 -4.61 9.52
N ALA A 129 6.70 -5.59 8.64
CA ALA A 129 7.80 -5.94 7.74
C ALA A 129 7.33 -6.25 6.32
N GLU A 130 8.10 -5.78 5.36
CA GLU A 130 7.97 -6.15 3.95
C GLU A 130 9.32 -6.65 3.41
N ILE A 131 9.33 -7.81 2.77
CA ILE A 131 10.55 -8.40 2.22
C ILE A 131 10.36 -8.56 0.73
N ASP A 132 11.13 -7.79 -0.05
CA ASP A 132 11.05 -7.72 -1.50
C ASP A 132 12.40 -8.04 -2.13
N LYS A 133 12.55 -9.25 -2.67
CA LYS A 133 13.82 -9.77 -3.20
C LYS A 133 14.96 -9.78 -2.17
N GLY A 134 14.61 -9.79 -0.87
CA GLY A 134 15.56 -9.87 0.23
C GLY A 134 15.95 -11.30 0.60
N TYR A 135 17.14 -11.46 1.18
CA TYR A 135 17.58 -12.69 1.84
C TYR A 135 17.73 -12.45 3.33
N ILE A 136 17.08 -13.27 4.15
CA ILE A 136 17.18 -13.17 5.61
C ILE A 136 17.56 -14.52 6.21
N GLU A 137 18.55 -14.50 7.07
CA GLU A 137 19.01 -15.65 7.85
C GLU A 137 19.03 -15.28 9.33
N GLY A 138 18.09 -15.84 10.08
CA GLY A 138 17.78 -15.43 11.44
C GLY A 138 16.28 -15.45 11.70
N ASN A 139 15.88 -15.10 12.92
CA ASN A 139 14.48 -15.12 13.33
C ASN A 139 13.81 -13.76 13.05
N LEU A 140 12.58 -13.79 12.56
CA LEU A 140 11.77 -12.60 12.36
C LEU A 140 10.63 -12.56 13.38
N ASN A 141 10.59 -11.51 14.18
CA ASN A 141 9.51 -11.24 15.11
C ASN A 141 8.78 -9.94 14.75
N VAL A 142 7.67 -10.10 14.04
CA VAL A 142 6.84 -9.00 13.56
C VAL A 142 5.56 -8.92 14.39
N ALA A 143 5.27 -7.76 14.99
CA ALA A 143 4.16 -7.65 15.92
C ALA A 143 2.79 -7.74 15.21
N ASP A 144 2.64 -7.08 14.06
CA ASP A 144 1.37 -7.00 13.33
C ASP A 144 1.41 -7.67 11.96
N LYS A 145 1.93 -7.01 10.91
CA LYS A 145 1.86 -7.51 9.54
C LYS A 145 3.24 -7.83 8.95
N LEU A 146 3.39 -9.05 8.45
CA LEU A 146 4.55 -9.48 7.66
C LEU A 146 4.11 -9.84 6.24
N THR A 147 4.77 -9.22 5.25
CA THR A 147 4.56 -9.51 3.83
C THR A 147 5.87 -9.99 3.18
N ILE A 148 5.90 -11.23 2.73
CA ILE A 148 7.04 -11.84 2.04
C ILE A 148 6.70 -11.88 0.55
N LYS A 149 7.29 -10.98 -0.24
CA LYS A 149 7.05 -10.92 -1.69
C LYS A 149 7.82 -12.01 -2.44
N GLN A 150 7.49 -12.15 -3.72
CA GLN A 150 8.15 -13.09 -4.62
C GLN A 150 9.65 -12.77 -4.77
N GLY A 151 10.48 -13.80 -4.88
CA GLY A 151 11.93 -13.65 -4.99
C GLY A 151 12.65 -13.50 -3.64
N SER A 152 11.90 -13.34 -2.56
CA SER A 152 12.45 -13.30 -1.19
C SER A 152 12.70 -14.72 -0.66
N ARG A 153 13.77 -14.86 0.13
CA ARG A 153 14.14 -16.12 0.80
C ARG A 153 14.42 -15.87 2.27
N ILE A 154 13.73 -16.61 3.13
CA ILE A 154 13.92 -16.56 4.57
C ILE A 154 14.35 -17.92 5.08
N VAL A 155 15.37 -17.95 5.94
CA VAL A 155 15.85 -19.13 6.65
C VAL A 155 15.84 -18.80 8.14
N GLY A 156 14.93 -19.42 8.88
CA GLY A 156 14.75 -19.17 10.32
C GLY A 156 13.28 -19.19 10.74
N GLN A 157 13.03 -18.96 12.02
CA GLN A 157 11.66 -18.93 12.55
C GLN A 157 11.00 -17.58 12.28
N VAL A 158 9.73 -17.62 11.91
CA VAL A 158 8.95 -16.43 11.56
C VAL A 158 7.74 -16.32 12.47
N THR A 159 7.70 -15.30 13.32
CA THR A 159 6.56 -14.98 14.17
C THR A 159 5.90 -13.67 13.72
N GLY A 160 4.57 -13.68 13.59
CA GLY A 160 3.79 -12.56 13.03
C GLY A 160 2.39 -12.43 13.61
N GLY A 161 1.71 -11.29 13.41
CA GLY A 161 0.27 -11.19 13.61
C GLY A 161 -0.49 -11.82 12.43
N CYS A 162 -0.37 -11.19 11.27
CA CYS A 162 -0.80 -11.69 9.95
C CYS A 162 0.44 -11.87 9.07
N ILE A 163 0.56 -13.05 8.45
CA ILE A 163 1.69 -13.38 7.58
C ILE A 163 1.16 -13.67 6.18
N GLU A 164 1.59 -12.88 5.21
CA GLU A 164 1.30 -13.06 3.78
C GLU A 164 2.59 -13.51 3.08
N VAL A 165 2.56 -14.69 2.45
CA VAL A 165 3.74 -15.31 1.82
C VAL A 165 3.52 -15.47 0.32
N SER A 166 4.39 -14.90 -0.49
CA SER A 166 4.52 -15.13 -1.94
C SER A 166 5.93 -15.61 -2.34
N GLY A 167 6.85 -15.68 -1.37
CA GLY A 167 8.24 -16.08 -1.55
C GLY A 167 8.54 -17.49 -1.04
N ARG A 168 9.80 -17.72 -0.65
CA ARG A 168 10.26 -19.00 -0.09
C ARG A 168 10.65 -18.82 1.38
N VAL A 169 10.11 -19.67 2.25
CA VAL A 169 10.42 -19.71 3.68
C VAL A 169 10.87 -21.11 4.05
N LYS A 170 12.02 -21.21 4.72
CA LYS A 170 12.52 -22.44 5.31
C LYS A 170 12.66 -22.24 6.82
N GLY A 171 11.78 -22.86 7.58
CA GLY A 171 11.65 -22.72 9.02
C GLY A 171 10.18 -22.60 9.42
N ASP A 172 9.95 -22.64 10.73
CA ASP A 172 8.59 -22.66 11.27
C ASP A 172 7.96 -21.27 11.21
N ILE A 173 6.67 -21.23 10.89
CA ILE A 173 5.88 -20.01 10.80
C ILE A 173 4.79 -20.04 11.88
N LYS A 174 4.78 -19.04 12.76
CA LYS A 174 3.77 -18.87 13.80
C LYS A 174 3.08 -17.52 13.66
N ALA A 175 1.84 -17.52 13.19
CA ALA A 175 1.01 -16.32 13.14
C ALA A 175 -0.02 -16.32 14.27
N ARG A 176 -0.28 -15.15 14.86
CA ARG A 176 -1.33 -14.99 15.88
C ARG A 176 -2.74 -15.06 15.29
N ARG A 177 -2.92 -14.60 14.05
CA ARG A 177 -4.23 -14.46 13.41
C ARG A 177 -4.34 -15.31 12.15
N SER A 178 -3.53 -15.03 11.14
CA SER A 178 -3.64 -15.74 9.86
C SER A 178 -2.32 -15.93 9.14
N ILE A 179 -2.17 -17.06 8.46
CA ILE A 179 -1.16 -17.33 7.44
C ILE A 179 -1.88 -17.41 6.10
N ILE A 180 -1.46 -16.57 5.14
CA ILE A 180 -2.00 -16.55 3.78
C ILE A 180 -0.85 -16.83 2.82
N LEU A 181 -0.88 -18.00 2.19
CA LEU A 181 0.04 -18.35 1.12
C LEU A 181 -0.57 -17.92 -0.21
N HIS A 182 0.06 -16.97 -0.90
CA HIS A 182 -0.31 -16.56 -2.25
C HIS A 182 0.25 -17.53 -3.30
N ASN A 183 -0.03 -17.26 -4.57
CA ASN A 183 0.34 -18.13 -5.68
C ASN A 183 1.85 -18.44 -5.70
N ASN A 184 2.18 -19.72 -5.85
CA ASN A 184 3.56 -20.23 -5.91
C ASN A 184 4.42 -19.95 -4.66
N ALA A 185 3.81 -19.63 -3.52
CA ALA A 185 4.52 -19.56 -2.24
C ALA A 185 5.08 -20.94 -1.87
N TYR A 186 6.25 -20.98 -1.23
CA TYR A 186 6.89 -22.23 -0.82
C TYR A 186 7.31 -22.13 0.64
N VAL A 187 6.71 -22.95 1.50
CA VAL A 187 7.00 -23.00 2.93
C VAL A 187 7.44 -24.41 3.31
N PHE A 188 8.59 -24.52 3.95
CA PHE A 188 9.09 -25.77 4.51
C PHE A 188 9.32 -25.58 6.01
N GLY A 189 8.49 -26.22 6.83
CA GLY A 189 8.45 -26.07 8.28
C GLY A 189 7.02 -26.12 8.81
N ASP A 190 6.91 -26.17 10.13
CA ASP A 190 5.59 -26.22 10.78
C ASP A 190 4.90 -24.86 10.70
N ALA A 191 3.58 -24.86 10.55
CA ALA A 191 2.77 -23.66 10.47
C ALA A 191 1.72 -23.64 11.58
N VAL A 192 1.72 -22.60 12.40
CA VAL A 192 0.78 -22.42 13.51
C VAL A 192 0.02 -21.12 13.33
N ALA A 193 -1.29 -21.17 13.13
CA ALA A 193 -2.15 -19.98 13.04
C ALA A 193 -3.64 -20.31 13.14
N SER A 194 -4.44 -19.40 13.67
CA SER A 194 -5.91 -19.60 13.76
C SER A 194 -6.60 -19.74 12.40
N ILE A 195 -6.03 -19.17 11.34
CA ILE A 195 -6.54 -19.27 9.98
C ILE A 195 -5.38 -19.51 9.03
N VAL A 196 -5.48 -20.55 8.20
CA VAL A 196 -4.52 -20.81 7.12
C VAL A 196 -5.26 -20.81 5.79
N SER A 197 -4.80 -20.00 4.85
CA SER A 197 -5.32 -19.93 3.48
C SER A 197 -4.19 -20.24 2.50
N ILE A 198 -4.43 -21.16 1.58
CA ILE A 198 -3.44 -21.64 0.62
C ILE A 198 -3.94 -21.36 -0.79
N GLY A 199 -3.22 -20.51 -1.52
CA GLY A 199 -3.51 -20.13 -2.90
C GLY A 199 -3.02 -21.15 -3.92
N THR A 200 -3.38 -20.93 -5.19
CA THR A 200 -3.06 -21.86 -6.27
C THR A 200 -1.55 -22.00 -6.47
N GLY A 201 -1.06 -23.25 -6.49
CA GLY A 201 0.35 -23.55 -6.70
C GLY A 201 1.24 -23.26 -5.48
N ALA A 202 0.68 -22.79 -4.36
CA ALA A 202 1.41 -22.72 -3.11
C ALA A 202 1.70 -24.13 -2.58
N TYR A 203 2.89 -24.29 -2.01
CA TYR A 203 3.37 -25.53 -1.42
C TYR A 203 3.75 -25.29 0.03
N LEU A 204 3.20 -26.08 0.93
CA LEU A 204 3.55 -26.10 2.35
C LEU A 204 3.87 -27.54 2.72
N GLU A 205 5.07 -27.76 3.24
CA GLU A 205 5.52 -29.04 3.78
C GLU A 205 5.85 -28.87 5.26
N GLY A 206 5.11 -29.57 6.11
CA GLY A 206 5.21 -29.50 7.56
C GLY A 206 3.88 -29.79 8.24
N THR A 207 3.86 -29.70 9.56
CA THR A 207 2.65 -29.84 10.38
C THR A 207 1.91 -28.52 10.42
N VAL A 208 0.60 -28.54 10.16
CA VAL A 208 -0.26 -27.36 10.29
C VAL A 208 -1.11 -27.49 11.55
N ILE A 209 -0.98 -26.52 12.46
CA ILE A 209 -1.73 -26.43 13.71
C ILE A 209 -2.62 -25.18 13.64
N ILE A 210 -3.94 -25.38 13.80
CA ILE A 210 -4.96 -24.34 13.65
C ILE A 210 -5.70 -24.14 14.97
#